data_AF-A0A7V0X119-F1
#
_entry.id   AF-A0A7V0X119-F1
#
_cell.length_a   1.000
_cell.length_b   1.000
_cell.length_c   1.000
_cell.angle_alpha   90.00
_cell.angle_beta   90.00
_cell.angle_gamma   90.00
#
_symmetry.space_group_name_H-M   'P 1'
#
loop_
_entity.id
_entity.type
_entity.pdbx_description
1 polymer ?
#
loop_
_entity_poly.entity_id
_entity_poly.type
_entity_poly.pdbx_seq_one_letter_code
_entity_poly.pdbx_strand_id
1 'polypeptide(L)'
;MGGYNKLLISFMEHKAERMEEIIKFPAEMYFNDEDREEIESWSDDTARKIWRDIKKNVHTTAPTGLRREVCPFCHKEGLIQYKKPFCEQCNYGRRHGICGRKDSPNDFIKIIDAFNDLGMVCGRFYNSDYHENLIHKLEKEVLKETAV
;
A
#
# COMPACT_ATOMS: atom_id res chain seq x y z
N MET A 1 8.92 -6.08 -17.19
CA MET A 1 8.07 -5.42 -16.19
C MET A 1 7.40 -4.21 -16.82
N GLY A 2 6.09 -4.04 -16.64
CA GLY A 2 5.34 -2.89 -17.18
C GLY A 2 5.51 -1.63 -16.33
N GLY A 3 5.24 -0.45 -16.91
CA GLY A 3 5.34 0.83 -16.20
C GLY A 3 4.41 0.92 -14.99
N TYR A 4 3.26 0.25 -15.03
CA TYR A 4 2.30 0.24 -13.92
C TYR A 4 2.73 -0.66 -12.76
N ASN A 5 3.44 -1.77 -13.01
CA ASN A 5 4.04 -2.56 -11.95
C ASN A 5 5.08 -1.71 -11.19
N LYS A 6 5.95 -0.99 -11.93
CA LYS A 6 6.92 -0.05 -11.34
C LYS A 6 6.23 1.03 -10.50
N LEU A 7 5.12 1.60 -10.97
CA LEU A 7 4.32 2.55 -10.18
C LEU A 7 3.81 1.96 -8.85
N LEU A 8 3.28 0.73 -8.88
CA LEU A 8 2.74 0.08 -7.69
C LEU A 8 3.84 -0.28 -6.69
N ILE A 9 4.98 -0.76 -7.18
CA ILE A 9 6.17 -1.04 -6.36
C ILE A 9 6.66 0.25 -5.72
N SER A 10 6.93 1.29 -6.52
CA SER A 10 7.41 2.57 -5.99
C SER A 10 6.44 3.22 -5.02
N PHE A 11 5.13 3.03 -5.22
CA PHE A 11 4.12 3.48 -4.28
C PHE A 11 4.21 2.77 -2.91
N MET A 12 4.47 1.46 -2.91
CA MET A 12 4.64 0.71 -1.67
C MET A 12 5.97 1.04 -0.99
N GLU A 13 7.07 1.16 -1.74
CA GLU A 13 8.39 1.57 -1.24
C GLU A 13 8.34 2.95 -0.56
N HIS A 14 7.77 3.96 -1.22
CA HIS A 14 7.68 5.30 -0.65
C HIS A 14 6.85 5.35 0.63
N LYS A 15 5.86 4.46 0.77
CA LYS A 15 5.13 4.33 2.03
C LYS A 15 6.03 3.67 3.08
N ALA A 16 6.73 2.58 2.74
CA ALA A 16 7.65 1.89 3.64
C ALA A 16 8.73 2.82 4.18
N GLU A 17 9.46 3.49 3.29
CA GLU A 17 10.51 4.47 3.59
C GLU A 17 9.96 5.59 4.49
N ARG A 18 8.74 6.07 4.19
CA ARG A 18 8.12 7.12 5.01
C ARG A 18 7.80 6.66 6.43
N MET A 19 7.47 5.39 6.65
CA MET A 19 7.32 4.84 8.01
C MET A 19 8.67 4.78 8.70
N GLU A 20 9.69 4.27 8.02
CA GLU A 20 11.02 4.15 8.59
C GLU A 20 11.59 5.51 9.01
N GLU A 21 11.38 6.54 8.19
CA GLU A 21 11.78 7.91 8.51
C GLU A 21 11.13 8.44 9.79
N ILE A 22 9.81 8.25 9.92
CA ILE A 22 9.00 8.94 10.93
C ILE A 22 8.85 8.13 12.22
N ILE A 23 8.52 6.84 12.09
CA ILE A 23 8.26 5.97 13.24
C ILE A 23 9.41 4.98 13.53
N LYS A 24 10.53 5.08 12.78
CA LYS A 24 11.71 4.22 12.94
C LYS A 24 11.38 2.72 12.85
N PHE A 25 10.36 2.39 12.06
CA PHE A 25 9.93 1.03 11.83
C PHE A 25 10.57 0.49 10.53
N PRO A 26 11.17 -0.71 10.53
CA PRO A 26 11.89 -1.21 9.36
C PRO A 26 10.99 -1.28 8.12
N ALA A 27 11.48 -0.75 7.00
CA ALA A 27 10.71 -0.71 5.75
C ALA A 27 10.32 -2.11 5.26
N GLU A 28 11.20 -3.11 5.42
CA GLU A 28 10.92 -4.50 4.99
C GLU A 28 9.73 -5.15 5.72
N MET A 29 9.38 -4.64 6.90
CA MET A 29 8.24 -5.15 7.67
C MET A 29 6.90 -4.65 7.12
N TYR A 30 6.92 -3.64 6.24
CA TYR A 30 5.75 -3.18 5.49
C TYR A 30 5.79 -3.60 4.01
N PHE A 31 6.96 -3.62 3.38
CA PHE A 31 7.09 -4.02 1.98
C PHE A 31 8.45 -4.70 1.75
N ASN A 32 8.43 -6.02 1.50
CA ASN A 32 9.62 -6.84 1.30
C ASN A 32 9.79 -7.32 -0.15
N ASP A 33 10.85 -8.09 -0.39
CA ASP A 33 11.17 -8.61 -1.72
C ASP A 33 10.11 -9.57 -2.26
N GLU A 34 9.47 -10.40 -1.40
CA GLU A 34 8.38 -11.28 -1.84
C GLU A 34 7.15 -10.48 -2.31
N ASP A 35 6.87 -9.35 -1.67
CA ASP A 35 5.81 -8.44 -2.11
C ASP A 35 6.12 -7.80 -3.45
N ARG A 36 7.37 -7.37 -3.64
CA ARG A 36 7.87 -6.79 -4.87
C ARG A 36 7.76 -7.81 -6.01
N GLU A 37 8.32 -9.00 -5.84
CA GLU A 37 8.28 -10.09 -6.83
C GLU A 37 6.85 -10.44 -7.22
N GLU A 38 5.93 -10.46 -6.26
CA GLU A 38 4.51 -10.68 -6.54
C GLU A 38 3.94 -9.58 -7.44
N ILE A 39 4.18 -8.29 -7.13
CA ILE A 39 3.72 -7.20 -7.99
C ILE A 39 4.37 -7.26 -9.38
N GLU A 40 5.66 -7.60 -9.46
CA GLU A 40 6.38 -7.75 -10.74
C GLU A 40 5.77 -8.84 -11.63
N SER A 41 5.24 -9.90 -11.02
CA SER A 41 4.60 -11.02 -11.72
C SER A 41 3.23 -10.68 -12.32
N TRP A 42 2.59 -9.58 -11.91
CA TRP A 42 1.27 -9.20 -12.41
C TRP A 42 1.32 -8.71 -13.86
N SER A 43 0.28 -9.03 -14.64
CA SER A 43 0.17 -8.47 -16.00
C SER A 43 0.04 -6.95 -15.98
N ASP A 44 0.56 -6.27 -17.01
CA ASP A 44 0.48 -4.80 -17.11
C ASP A 44 -0.97 -4.32 -17.05
N ASP A 45 -1.91 -5.04 -17.67
CA ASP A 45 -3.35 -4.72 -17.61
C ASP A 45 -3.90 -4.77 -16.18
N THR A 46 -3.49 -5.78 -15.41
CA THR A 46 -3.87 -5.92 -13.99
C THR A 46 -3.28 -4.77 -13.18
N ALA A 47 -1.98 -4.50 -13.33
CA ALA A 47 -1.30 -3.43 -12.63
C ALA A 47 -1.91 -2.05 -12.97
N ARG A 48 -2.19 -1.80 -14.25
CA ARG A 48 -2.84 -0.58 -14.75
C ARG A 48 -4.22 -0.38 -14.15
N LYS A 49 -5.04 -1.44 -14.10
CA LYS A 49 -6.36 -1.38 -13.49
C LYS A 49 -6.24 -1.04 -12.00
N ILE A 50 -5.38 -1.74 -11.26
CA ILE A 50 -5.15 -1.51 -9.83
C ILE A 50 -4.70 -0.05 -9.58
N TRP A 51 -3.76 0.46 -10.37
CA TRP A 51 -3.29 1.84 -10.25
C TRP A 51 -4.43 2.85 -10.43
N ARG A 52 -5.26 2.67 -11.45
CA ARG A 52 -6.44 3.52 -11.69
C ARG A 52 -7.46 3.45 -10.55
N ASP A 53 -7.68 2.26 -10.00
CA ASP A 53 -8.61 2.06 -8.90
C ASP A 53 -8.09 2.69 -7.59
N ILE A 54 -6.79 2.60 -7.31
CA ILE A 54 -6.15 3.33 -6.19
C ILE A 54 -6.39 4.83 -6.33
N LYS A 55 -6.08 5.42 -7.49
CA LYS A 55 -6.30 6.85 -7.76
C LYS A 55 -7.73 7.28 -7.50
N LYS A 56 -8.70 6.49 -7.98
CA LYS A 56 -10.13 6.78 -7.78
C LYS A 56 -10.53 6.78 -6.30
N ASN A 57 -9.86 5.99 -5.48
CA ASN A 57 -10.22 5.78 -4.08
C ASN A 57 -9.44 6.66 -3.10
N VAL A 58 -8.54 7.54 -3.57
CA VAL A 58 -7.82 8.52 -2.71
C VAL A 58 -8.74 9.48 -1.96
N HIS A 59 -10.00 9.61 -2.37
CA HIS A 59 -10.98 10.45 -1.68
C HIS A 59 -12.17 9.67 -1.11
N THR A 60 -12.21 8.34 -1.27
CA THR A 60 -13.32 7.56 -0.72
C THR A 60 -13.18 7.47 0.80
N THR A 61 -14.10 8.12 1.52
CA THR A 61 -14.24 8.07 2.99
C THR A 61 -12.90 8.15 3.75
N ALA A 62 -12.13 9.22 3.51
CA ALA A 62 -10.86 9.50 4.18
C ALA A 62 -9.92 8.27 4.19
N PRO A 63 -9.31 7.91 3.04
CA PRO A 63 -8.29 6.88 3.01
C PRO A 63 -7.08 7.42 3.76
N THR A 64 -6.82 6.75 4.87
CA THR A 64 -6.12 7.37 5.96
C THR A 64 -5.38 6.21 6.63
N GLY A 65 -4.05 6.22 6.55
CA GLY A 65 -3.19 5.13 7.03
C GLY A 65 -3.01 4.00 6.00
N LEU A 66 -2.94 2.76 6.48
CA LEU A 66 -2.65 1.57 5.67
C LEU A 66 -3.91 0.84 5.18
N ARG A 67 -4.86 1.60 4.65
CA ARG A 67 -6.17 1.03 4.30
C ARG A 67 -6.17 0.28 2.98
N ARG A 68 -7.12 -0.66 2.87
CA ARG A 68 -7.35 -1.46 1.67
C ARG A 68 -7.61 -0.61 0.43
N GLU A 69 -8.28 0.54 0.57
CA GLU A 69 -8.66 1.45 -0.53
C GLU A 69 -7.46 1.91 -1.36
N VAL A 70 -6.26 1.90 -0.76
CA VAL A 70 -4.98 2.31 -1.36
C VAL A 70 -3.94 1.19 -1.28
N CYS A 71 -4.34 -0.07 -1.11
CA CYS A 71 -3.42 -1.22 -1.07
C CYS A 71 -3.51 -2.01 -2.38
N PRO A 72 -2.42 -2.13 -3.17
CA PRO A 72 -2.40 -2.86 -4.43
C PRO A 72 -2.93 -4.30 -4.32
N PHE A 73 -2.53 -5.02 -3.26
CA PHE A 73 -2.92 -6.42 -3.03
C PHE A 73 -4.43 -6.57 -2.73
N CYS A 74 -5.02 -5.62 -2.00
CA CYS A 74 -6.46 -5.63 -1.75
C CYS A 74 -7.26 -5.41 -3.02
N HIS A 75 -6.79 -4.52 -3.90
CA HIS A 75 -7.38 -4.32 -5.22
C HIS A 75 -7.25 -5.56 -6.10
N LYS A 76 -6.07 -6.20 -6.09
CA LYS A 76 -5.78 -7.42 -6.85
C LYS A 76 -6.75 -8.57 -6.52
N GLU A 77 -7.13 -8.70 -5.26
CA GLU A 77 -8.09 -9.71 -4.77
C GLU A 77 -9.55 -9.20 -4.73
N GLY A 78 -9.84 -8.01 -5.24
CA GLY A 78 -11.20 -7.47 -5.31
C GLY A 78 -11.83 -7.15 -3.95
N LEU A 79 -11.01 -6.96 -2.91
CA LEU A 79 -11.46 -6.77 -1.52
C LEU A 79 -12.00 -5.36 -1.22
N ILE A 80 -11.97 -4.45 -2.19
CA ILE A 80 -12.39 -3.04 -2.01
C ILE A 80 -13.91 -2.89 -1.93
N GLN A 81 -14.65 -3.69 -2.70
CA GLN A 81 -16.10 -3.54 -2.87
C GLN A 81 -16.91 -4.34 -1.86
N TYR A 82 -16.30 -5.35 -1.26
CA TYR A 82 -16.98 -6.20 -0.30
C TYR A 82 -16.64 -5.75 1.11
N LYS A 83 -17.64 -5.69 2.00
CA LYS A 83 -17.43 -5.74 3.47
C LYS A 83 -16.85 -7.10 3.91
N LYS A 84 -16.19 -7.83 3.01
CA LYS A 84 -15.49 -9.07 3.32
C LYS A 84 -14.36 -8.69 4.27
N PRO A 85 -14.33 -9.28 5.47
CA PRO A 85 -13.76 -8.53 6.56
C PRO A 85 -12.23 -8.53 6.57
N PHE A 86 -11.52 -9.34 5.77
CA PHE A 86 -10.09 -9.55 6.02
C PHE A 86 -9.25 -9.89 4.77
N CYS A 87 -7.99 -9.45 4.81
CA CYS A 87 -6.92 -9.75 3.86
C CYS A 87 -6.44 -11.22 3.89
N GLU A 88 -7.29 -12.16 4.30
CA GLU A 88 -6.95 -13.60 4.36
C GLU A 88 -6.73 -14.22 2.97
N GLN A 89 -7.27 -13.54 1.94
CA GLN A 89 -7.22 -14.00 0.56
C GLN A 89 -5.99 -13.50 -0.19
N CYS A 90 -5.38 -12.37 0.23
CA CYS A 90 -4.19 -11.85 -0.44
C CYS A 90 -2.91 -12.36 0.22
N ASN A 91 -1.88 -12.60 -0.58
CA ASN A 91 -0.60 -13.10 -0.08
C ASN A 91 0.12 -12.07 0.81
N TYR A 92 -0.07 -10.77 0.55
CA TYR A 92 0.44 -9.70 1.41
C TYR A 92 -0.06 -9.82 2.85
N GLY A 93 -1.36 -10.09 3.05
CA GLY A 93 -1.91 -10.33 4.39
C GLY A 93 -1.45 -11.66 5.00
N ARG A 94 -1.06 -12.65 4.20
CA ARG A 94 -0.47 -13.90 4.69
C ARG A 94 0.97 -13.71 5.18
N ARG A 95 1.75 -12.84 4.52
CA ARG A 95 3.13 -12.51 4.90
C ARG A 95 3.19 -11.61 6.13
N HIS A 96 2.40 -10.54 6.14
CA HIS A 96 2.48 -9.49 7.16
C HIS A 96 1.40 -9.58 8.26
N GLY A 97 0.45 -10.50 8.13
CA GLY A 97 -0.71 -10.58 9.01
C GLY A 97 -1.90 -9.75 8.51
N ILE A 98 -3.05 -9.96 9.15
CA ILE A 98 -4.32 -9.41 8.66
C ILE A 98 -4.60 -8.05 9.30
N CYS A 99 -4.67 -6.99 8.51
CA CYS A 99 -5.00 -5.64 9.01
C CYS A 99 -6.23 -5.65 9.94
N GLY A 100 -6.04 -5.25 11.21
CA GLY A 100 -7.11 -5.15 12.20
C GLY A 100 -7.41 -6.42 13.01
N ARG A 101 -6.74 -7.55 12.76
CA ARG A 101 -6.83 -8.74 13.61
C ARG A 101 -5.66 -8.85 14.58
N LYS A 102 -5.97 -9.09 15.86
CA LYS A 102 -5.00 -9.20 16.97
C LYS A 102 -4.68 -10.64 17.42
N ASP A 103 -5.22 -11.62 16.72
CA ASP A 103 -5.17 -13.04 17.10
C ASP A 103 -3.89 -13.77 16.67
N SER A 104 -3.01 -13.10 15.91
CA SER A 104 -1.77 -13.69 15.35
C SER A 104 -0.67 -12.63 15.22
N PRO A 105 0.62 -13.05 15.11
CA PRO A 105 1.71 -12.12 14.79
C PRO A 105 1.38 -11.32 13.54
N ASN A 106 1.43 -10.00 13.67
CA ASN A 106 0.89 -9.09 12.67
C ASN A 106 1.71 -7.81 12.63
N ASP A 107 2.41 -7.59 11.52
CA ASP A 107 3.27 -6.44 11.33
C ASP A 107 2.47 -5.14 11.29
N PHE A 108 1.21 -5.17 10.84
CA PHE A 108 0.33 -4.01 10.92
C PHE A 108 0.03 -3.58 12.35
N ILE A 109 -0.06 -4.53 13.29
CA ILE A 109 -0.23 -4.18 14.71
C ILE A 109 1.02 -3.52 15.23
N LYS A 110 2.20 -4.06 14.92
CA LYS A 110 3.47 -3.45 15.31
C LYS A 110 3.62 -2.04 14.74
N ILE A 111 3.21 -1.83 13.48
CA ILE A 111 3.18 -0.50 12.85
C ILE A 111 2.22 0.43 13.59
N ILE A 112 0.98 -0.03 13.87
CA ILE A 112 -0.02 0.77 14.59
C ILE A 112 0.48 1.15 15.98
N ASP A 113 1.08 0.20 16.71
CA ASP A 113 1.62 0.42 18.04
C ASP A 113 2.80 1.42 17.99
N ALA A 114 3.71 1.31 17.02
CA ALA A 114 4.77 2.28 16.82
C ALA A 114 4.26 3.70 16.52
N PHE A 115 3.15 3.84 15.77
CA PHE A 115 2.48 5.13 15.63
C PHE A 115 1.90 5.63 16.96
N ASN A 116 1.22 4.75 17.70
CA ASN A 116 0.59 5.11 18.98
C ASN A 116 1.62 5.53 20.03
N ASP A 117 2.78 4.87 20.09
CA ASP A 117 3.89 5.19 21.00
C ASP A 117 4.44 6.61 20.77
N LEU A 118 4.31 7.12 19.54
CA LEU A 118 4.66 8.49 19.17
C LEU A 118 3.50 9.49 19.30
N GLY A 119 2.35 9.06 19.85
CA GLY A 119 1.15 9.87 19.95
C GLY A 119 0.51 10.19 18.59
N MET A 120 0.85 9.43 17.55
CA MET A 120 0.36 9.61 16.19
C MET A 120 -0.76 8.62 15.89
N VAL A 121 -1.81 9.07 15.22
CA VAL A 121 -2.85 8.16 14.73
C VAL A 121 -2.39 7.61 13.38
N CYS A 122 -2.05 6.31 13.30
CA CYS A 122 -1.67 5.64 12.05
C CYS A 122 -2.67 5.93 10.93
N GLY A 123 -3.97 5.88 11.28
CA GLY A 123 -5.06 6.27 10.41
C GLY A 123 -4.93 7.68 9.85
N ARG A 124 -4.37 8.68 10.52
CA ARG A 124 -4.25 10.04 9.96
C ARG A 124 -2.95 10.32 9.21
N PHE A 125 -2.00 9.40 9.27
CA PHE A 125 -0.64 9.63 8.78
C PHE A 125 -0.57 9.72 7.25
N TYR A 126 -1.14 8.73 6.55
CA TYR A 126 -1.27 8.76 5.10
C TYR A 126 -2.64 9.30 4.70
N ASN A 127 -2.83 10.61 4.74
CA ASN A 127 -4.09 11.24 4.34
C ASN A 127 -4.25 11.33 2.80
N SER A 128 -5.36 11.88 2.33
CA SER A 128 -5.60 12.07 0.89
C SER A 128 -4.51 12.91 0.22
N ASP A 129 -4.10 14.03 0.84
CA ASP A 129 -3.06 14.92 0.29
C ASP A 129 -1.73 14.20 0.09
N TYR A 130 -1.32 13.35 1.04
CA TYR A 130 -0.12 12.52 0.90
C TYR A 130 -0.22 11.63 -0.34
N HIS A 131 -1.35 10.91 -0.49
CA HIS A 131 -1.55 9.99 -1.59
C HIS A 131 -1.60 10.71 -2.94
N GLU A 132 -2.31 11.83 -3.05
CA GLU A 132 -2.37 12.64 -4.27
C GLU A 132 -0.99 13.12 -4.71
N ASN A 133 -0.22 13.68 -3.77
CA ASN A 133 1.12 14.18 -4.05
C ASN A 133 2.07 13.05 -4.48
N LEU A 134 2.02 11.91 -3.79
CA LEU A 134 2.83 10.74 -4.14
C LEU A 134 2.45 10.20 -5.53
N ILE A 135 1.17 10.04 -5.82
CA ILE A 135 0.68 9.57 -7.12
C ILE A 135 1.14 10.51 -8.23
N HIS A 136 0.98 11.83 -8.05
CA HIS A 136 1.40 12.81 -9.05
C HIS A 136 2.91 12.77 -9.30
N LYS A 137 3.71 12.66 -8.23
CA LYS A 137 5.17 12.50 -8.30
C LYS A 137 5.53 11.25 -9.13
N LEU A 138 4.99 10.09 -8.74
CA LEU A 138 5.32 8.81 -9.37
C LEU A 138 4.89 8.76 -10.84
N GLU A 139 3.72 9.29 -11.21
CA GLU A 139 3.31 9.36 -12.62
C GLU A 139 4.24 10.24 -13.45
N LYS A 140 4.74 11.34 -12.88
CA LYS A 140 5.70 12.22 -13.56
C LYS A 140 7.06 11.55 -13.75
N GLU A 141 7.52 10.76 -12.79
CA GLU A 141 8.83 10.11 -12.82
C GLU A 141 8.80 8.85 -13.68
N VAL A 142 7.88 7.92 -13.38
CA VAL A 142 7.87 6.59 -13.98
C VAL A 142 7.29 6.58 -15.40
N LEU A 143 6.17 7.29 -15.65
CA LEU A 143 5.51 7.24 -16.97
C LEU A 143 6.19 8.14 -18.01
N LYS A 144 6.94 9.17 -17.58
CA LYS A 144 7.77 9.93 -18.52
C LYS A 144 9.02 9.15 -18.93
N GLU A 145 9.61 8.36 -18.04
CA GLU A 145 10.74 7.48 -18.36
C GLU A 145 10.36 6.33 -19.31
N THR A 146 9.10 5.86 -19.31
CA THR A 146 8.64 4.79 -20.20
C THR A 146 8.13 5.26 -21.55
N ALA A 147 8.04 6.57 -21.79
CA ALA A 147 7.60 7.18 -23.04
C ALA A 147 8.77 7.57 -23.98
N VAL A 148 10.00 7.21 -23.61
CA VAL A 148 11.24 7.45 -24.37
C VAL A 148 11.75 6.14 -24.95
#